data_AF-A0A8H5JJE6-F1
#
_entry.id   AF-A0A8H5JJE6-F1
#
_cell.length_a   1.000
_cell.length_b   1.000
_cell.length_c   1.000
_cell.angle_alpha   90.00
_cell.angle_beta   90.00
_cell.angle_gamma   90.00
#
_symmetry.space_group_name_H-M   'P 1'
#
loop_
_entity.id
_entity.type
_entity.pdbx_description
1 polymer ?
#
loop_
_entity_poly.entity_id
_entity_poly.type
_entity_poly.pdbx_seq_one_letter_code
_entity_poly.pdbx_strand_id
1 'polypeptide(L)'
;MGSQINRRPVRVSSASGVITDMVENLAELAKNADVDFIVGDWLSEYNMAARGMLKAQRSESPSFDSAPAFEQQFVDSFQSALPDLAARKIKMAVNAGACDTELLYQRIQKIVEDSGTDLRVAWIEGDEVLDAVQEPSIRPLHNIKCFRQAKPEALLNAD
;
A
#
# COMPACT_ATOMS: atom_id res chain seq x y z
N MET A 1 -18.28 18.83 -21.00
CA MET A 1 -19.55 18.59 -20.29
C MET A 1 -19.17 18.25 -18.85
N GLY A 2 -19.45 19.12 -17.89
CA GLY A 2 -19.09 18.87 -16.49
C GLY A 2 -19.83 17.65 -15.94
N SER A 3 -19.12 16.77 -15.24
CA SER A 3 -19.73 15.60 -14.61
C SER A 3 -20.78 16.07 -13.59
N GLN A 4 -22.01 15.59 -13.74
CA GLN A 4 -23.06 15.82 -12.75
C GLN A 4 -22.64 15.12 -11.45
N ILE A 5 -22.29 15.87 -10.41
CA ILE A 5 -21.94 15.28 -9.10
C ILE A 5 -23.20 14.68 -8.51
N ASN A 6 -23.36 13.37 -8.70
CA ASN A 6 -24.42 12.58 -8.14
C ASN A 6 -24.25 12.56 -6.61
N ARG A 7 -25.12 13.27 -5.88
CA ARG A 7 -25.11 13.44 -4.42
C ARG A 7 -25.61 12.20 -3.65
N ARG A 8 -25.30 10.99 -4.12
CA ARG A 8 -25.59 9.79 -3.32
C ARG A 8 -24.52 9.59 -2.24
N PRO A 9 -24.84 8.95 -1.11
CA PRO A 9 -23.85 8.56 -0.12
C PRO A 9 -22.74 7.69 -0.74
N VAL A 10 -21.51 7.90 -0.27
CA VAL A 10 -20.35 7.06 -0.60
C VAL A 10 -20.39 5.82 0.28
N ARG A 11 -20.21 4.65 -0.33
CA ARG A 11 -20.19 3.37 0.37
C ARG A 11 -18.75 2.88 0.49
N VAL A 12 -18.30 2.68 1.72
CA VAL A 12 -16.93 2.26 2.03
C VAL A 12 -16.98 0.94 2.79
N SER A 13 -16.18 -0.03 2.36
CA SER A 13 -15.90 -1.23 3.13
C SER A 13 -14.46 -1.25 3.63
N SER A 14 -14.23 -1.98 4.71
CA SER A 14 -12.91 -2.29 5.23
C SER A 14 -12.50 -3.71 4.82
N ALA A 15 -11.23 -3.88 4.49
CA ALA A 15 -10.57 -5.17 4.36
C ALA A 15 -9.31 -5.17 5.23
N SER A 16 -8.97 -6.30 5.81
CA SER A 16 -7.69 -6.48 6.50
C SER A 16 -7.17 -7.87 6.22
N GLY A 17 -5.86 -8.04 6.27
CA GLY A 17 -5.24 -9.34 6.03
C GLY A 17 -4.06 -9.62 6.94
N VAL A 18 -3.90 -10.89 7.30
CA VAL A 18 -2.69 -11.46 7.88
C VAL A 18 -2.17 -12.58 6.99
N ILE A 19 -0.91 -12.99 7.17
CA ILE A 19 -0.24 -14.02 6.36
C ILE A 19 -0.99 -15.36 6.29
N THR A 20 -1.89 -15.63 7.24
CA THR A 20 -2.67 -16.87 7.31
C THR A 20 -4.07 -16.75 6.69
N ASP A 21 -4.46 -15.56 6.24
CA ASP A 21 -5.79 -15.34 5.66
C ASP A 21 -5.89 -15.89 4.24
N MET A 22 -7.12 -16.27 3.88
CA MET A 22 -7.43 -16.71 2.52
C MET A 22 -7.30 -15.54 1.54
N VAL A 23 -6.57 -15.79 0.46
CA VAL A 23 -6.24 -14.83 -0.59
C VAL A 23 -7.51 -14.37 -1.31
N GLU A 24 -8.52 -15.23 -1.38
CA GLU A 24 -9.79 -15.00 -2.07
C GLU A 24 -10.75 -14.07 -1.30
N ASN A 25 -10.49 -13.77 -0.02
CA ASN A 25 -11.40 -12.96 0.80
C ASN A 25 -11.61 -11.56 0.21
N LEU A 26 -10.54 -10.95 -0.33
CA LEU A 26 -10.64 -9.63 -0.96
C LEU A 26 -11.44 -9.71 -2.28
N ALA A 27 -11.28 -10.78 -3.04
CA ALA A 27 -12.03 -11.00 -4.28
C ALA A 27 -13.53 -11.19 -3.98
N GLU A 28 -13.87 -11.96 -2.96
CA GLU A 28 -15.27 -12.16 -2.55
C GLU A 28 -15.92 -10.85 -2.09
N LEU A 29 -15.17 -10.00 -1.37
CA LEU A 29 -15.62 -8.65 -1.02
C LEU A 29 -15.81 -7.78 -2.28
N ALA A 30 -14.81 -7.75 -3.16
CA ALA A 30 -14.83 -6.98 -4.40
C ALA A 30 -15.92 -7.44 -5.38
N LYS A 31 -16.33 -8.70 -5.32
CA LYS A 31 -17.38 -9.28 -6.16
C LYS A 31 -18.78 -8.97 -5.64
N ASN A 32 -19.03 -9.17 -4.34
CA ASN A 32 -20.39 -9.17 -3.81
C ASN A 32 -20.81 -7.87 -3.11
N ALA A 33 -19.88 -7.08 -2.58
CA ALA A 33 -20.24 -5.90 -1.81
C ALA A 33 -20.60 -4.71 -2.70
N ASP A 34 -21.73 -4.05 -2.46
CA ASP A 34 -22.12 -2.83 -3.17
C ASP A 34 -21.40 -1.59 -2.59
N VAL A 35 -20.14 -1.39 -3.00
CA VAL A 35 -19.22 -0.39 -2.43
C VAL A 35 -18.50 0.41 -3.50
N ASP A 36 -18.17 1.66 -3.17
CA ASP A 36 -17.39 2.56 -4.02
C ASP A 36 -15.89 2.49 -3.70
N PHE A 37 -15.58 2.30 -2.42
CA PHE A 37 -14.21 2.27 -1.90
C PHE A 37 -13.99 1.08 -0.98
N ILE A 38 -12.79 0.51 -1.04
CA ILE A 38 -12.27 -0.44 -0.05
C ILE A 38 -11.06 0.19 0.62
N VAL A 39 -11.09 0.27 1.95
CA VAL A 39 -9.93 0.69 2.75
C VAL A 39 -9.32 -0.55 3.40
N GLY A 40 -8.01 -0.66 3.30
CA GLY A 40 -7.26 -1.88 3.59
C GLY A 40 -6.19 -1.74 4.65
N ASP A 41 -6.07 -2.71 5.55
CA ASP A 41 -4.92 -2.80 6.47
C ASP A 41 -4.27 -4.18 6.48
N TRP A 42 -2.99 -4.22 6.12
CA TRP A 42 -2.14 -5.42 6.13
C TRP A 42 -0.94 -5.25 7.07
N LEU A 43 -0.79 -4.10 7.73
CA LEU A 43 0.32 -3.85 8.63
C LEU A 43 -0.07 -4.07 10.08
N SER A 44 0.64 -4.98 10.74
CA SER A 44 0.69 -5.06 12.19
C SER A 44 1.99 -4.47 12.72
N GLU A 45 2.01 -4.12 14.01
CA GLU A 45 3.23 -3.71 14.72
C GLU A 45 4.35 -4.76 14.56
N TYR A 46 3.98 -6.05 14.64
CA TYR A 46 4.90 -7.16 14.45
C TYR A 46 5.51 -7.16 13.04
N ASN A 47 4.67 -7.02 12.02
CA ASN A 47 5.12 -7.00 10.63
C ASN A 47 6.03 -5.79 10.37
N MET A 48 5.65 -4.60 10.84
CA MET A 48 6.47 -3.40 10.67
C MET A 48 7.87 -3.57 11.30
N ALA A 49 7.96 -4.10 12.52
CA ALA A 49 9.24 -4.34 13.17
C ALA A 49 10.10 -5.35 12.40
N ALA A 50 9.50 -6.47 11.97
CA ALA A 50 10.20 -7.51 11.22
C ALA A 50 10.71 -6.99 9.85
N ARG A 51 9.87 -6.25 9.12
CA ARG A 51 10.23 -5.65 7.82
C ARG A 51 11.28 -4.55 7.98
N GLY A 52 11.24 -3.78 9.07
CA GLY A 52 12.26 -2.80 9.42
C GLY A 52 13.64 -3.43 9.66
N MET A 53 13.68 -4.55 10.39
CA MET A 53 14.93 -5.32 10.58
C MET A 53 15.47 -5.86 9.25
N LEU A 54 14.61 -6.34 8.36
CA LEU A 54 15.01 -6.81 7.03
C LEU A 54 15.59 -5.66 6.18
N LYS A 55 14.96 -4.48 6.19
CA LYS A 55 15.46 -3.30 5.47
C LYS A 55 16.82 -2.84 6.00
N ALA A 56 17.01 -2.83 7.32
CA ALA A 56 18.28 -2.45 7.94
C ALA A 56 19.42 -3.42 7.55
N GLN A 57 19.18 -4.74 7.60
CA GLN A 57 20.17 -5.74 7.20
C GLN A 57 20.56 -5.64 5.73
N ARG A 58 19.61 -5.27 4.84
CA ARG A 58 19.87 -5.04 3.42
C ARG A 58 20.87 -3.90 3.20
N SER A 59 20.81 -2.83 3.99
CA SER A 59 21.75 -1.71 3.91
C SER A 59 23.18 -2.12 4.30
N GLU A 60 23.33 -3.12 5.17
CA GLU A 60 24.64 -3.61 5.64
C GLU A 60 25.25 -4.68 4.74
N SER A 61 24.45 -5.45 4.00
CA SER A 61 24.93 -6.55 3.14
C SER A 61 24.04 -6.75 1.90
N PRO A 62 24.39 -6.13 0.75
CA PRO A 62 23.63 -6.25 -0.50
C PRO A 62 23.58 -7.67 -1.09
N SER A 63 24.35 -8.61 -0.54
CA SER A 63 24.38 -10.02 -0.94
C SER A 63 23.28 -10.88 -0.30
N PHE A 64 22.49 -10.32 0.64
CA PHE A 64 21.32 -11.01 1.16
C PHE A 64 20.22 -10.99 0.11
N ASP A 65 19.84 -12.18 -0.37
CA ASP A 65 18.83 -12.35 -1.39
C ASP A 65 17.52 -11.69 -0.93
N SER A 66 17.01 -10.82 -1.80
CA SER A 66 16.23 -9.63 -1.45
C SER A 66 14.79 -9.98 -1.05
N ALA A 67 14.57 -10.35 0.22
CA ALA A 67 13.23 -10.48 0.74
C ALA A 67 12.57 -9.09 0.77
N PRO A 68 11.44 -8.89 0.07
CA PRO A 68 10.77 -7.60 0.05
C PRO A 68 10.30 -7.20 1.45
N ALA A 69 10.51 -5.93 1.78
CA ALA A 69 10.08 -5.35 3.06
C ALA A 69 8.67 -4.74 2.97
N PHE A 70 7.77 -5.40 2.23
CA PHE A 70 6.33 -5.13 2.14
C PHE A 70 5.52 -6.41 2.38
N GLU A 71 4.20 -6.29 2.49
CA GLU A 71 3.31 -7.42 2.75
C GLU A 71 2.94 -8.19 1.49
N GLN A 72 3.52 -9.39 1.35
CA GLN A 72 3.28 -10.27 0.19
C GLN A 72 1.85 -10.77 0.10
N GLN A 73 1.21 -11.05 1.24
CA GLN A 73 -0.17 -11.56 1.26
C GLN A 73 -1.13 -10.55 0.61
N PHE A 74 -0.86 -9.25 0.71
CA PHE A 74 -1.62 -8.22 0.01
C PHE A 74 -1.47 -8.33 -1.51
N VAL A 75 -0.26 -8.60 -2.02
CA VAL A 75 -0.02 -8.76 -3.48
C VAL A 75 -0.85 -9.92 -4.02
N ASP A 76 -0.87 -11.05 -3.33
CA ASP A 76 -1.65 -12.22 -3.72
C ASP A 76 -3.16 -11.90 -3.67
N SER A 77 -3.62 -11.26 -2.58
CA SER A 77 -5.03 -10.89 -2.41
C SER A 77 -5.50 -9.89 -3.46
N PHE A 78 -4.66 -8.91 -3.79
CA PHE A 78 -4.91 -7.92 -4.83
C PHE A 78 -5.01 -8.58 -6.20
N GLN A 79 -4.09 -9.48 -6.53
CA GLN A 79 -4.10 -10.19 -7.81
C GLN A 79 -5.40 -11.01 -7.98
N SER A 80 -5.88 -11.64 -6.90
CA SER A 80 -7.16 -12.36 -6.90
C SER A 80 -8.38 -11.44 -7.13
N ALA A 81 -8.38 -10.26 -6.50
CA ALA A 81 -9.49 -9.30 -6.58
C ALA A 81 -9.48 -8.39 -7.82
N LEU A 82 -8.34 -8.31 -8.53
CA LEU A 82 -8.11 -7.41 -9.65
C LEU A 82 -9.22 -7.39 -10.71
N PRO A 83 -9.76 -8.54 -11.18
CA PRO A 83 -10.81 -8.55 -12.19
C PRO A 83 -12.08 -7.83 -11.73
N ASP A 84 -12.53 -8.07 -10.50
CA ASP A 84 -13.74 -7.48 -9.93
C ASP A 84 -13.54 -6.00 -9.59
N LEU A 85 -12.36 -5.63 -9.06
CA LEU A 85 -11.99 -4.23 -8.80
C LEU A 85 -12.03 -3.40 -10.08
N ALA A 86 -11.45 -3.91 -11.17
CA ALA A 86 -11.44 -3.24 -12.46
C ALA A 86 -12.83 -3.17 -13.10
N ALA A 87 -13.56 -4.29 -13.15
CA ALA A 87 -14.88 -4.36 -13.78
C ALA A 87 -15.89 -3.43 -13.08
N ARG A 88 -15.82 -3.32 -11.76
CA ARG A 88 -16.75 -2.53 -10.94
C ARG A 88 -16.25 -1.12 -10.62
N LYS A 89 -15.04 -0.77 -11.06
CA LYS A 89 -14.39 0.53 -10.82
C LYS A 89 -14.29 0.89 -9.33
N ILE A 90 -14.05 -0.11 -8.49
CA ILE A 90 -13.88 0.07 -7.04
C ILE A 90 -12.52 0.70 -6.79
N LYS A 91 -12.48 1.74 -5.96
CA LYS A 91 -11.24 2.41 -5.58
C LYS A 91 -10.71 1.81 -4.29
N MET A 92 -9.40 1.60 -4.21
CA MET A 92 -8.78 0.98 -3.04
C MET A 92 -7.68 1.87 -2.46
N ALA A 93 -7.62 1.95 -1.14
CA ALA A 93 -6.53 2.58 -0.40
C ALA A 93 -6.06 1.63 0.70
N VAL A 94 -4.77 1.29 0.74
CA VAL A 94 -4.25 0.25 1.63
C VAL A 94 -2.98 0.66 2.35
N ASN A 95 -2.79 0.08 3.53
CA ASN A 95 -1.53 0.09 4.25
C ASN A 95 -0.87 -1.30 4.15
N ALA A 96 0.06 -1.49 3.21
CA ALA A 96 0.71 -2.78 2.95
C ALA A 96 2.21 -2.68 2.59
N GLY A 97 2.75 -1.47 2.45
CA GLY A 97 4.13 -1.26 1.99
C GLY A 97 5.20 -1.49 3.05
N ALA A 98 4.83 -1.53 4.33
CA ALA A 98 5.75 -1.59 5.48
C ALA A 98 6.94 -0.64 5.33
N CYS A 99 8.13 -1.15 5.00
CA CYS A 99 9.35 -0.35 4.88
C CYS A 99 9.81 -0.16 3.42
N ASP A 100 9.12 -0.75 2.43
CA ASP A 100 9.47 -0.68 1.01
C ASP A 100 8.22 -0.46 0.13
N THR A 101 7.62 0.73 0.30
CA THR A 101 6.40 1.14 -0.43
C THR A 101 6.62 1.28 -1.94
N GLU A 102 7.81 1.71 -2.36
CA GLU A 102 8.15 1.86 -3.78
C GLU A 102 8.24 0.50 -4.47
N LEU A 103 8.88 -0.49 -3.85
CA LEU A 103 8.94 -1.84 -4.43
C LEU A 103 7.56 -2.49 -4.51
N LEU A 104 6.69 -2.26 -3.50
CA LEU A 104 5.30 -2.71 -3.57
C LEU A 104 4.57 -2.07 -4.75
N TYR A 105 4.74 -0.76 -4.96
CA TYR A 105 4.16 -0.06 -6.10
C TYR A 105 4.58 -0.69 -7.43
N GLN A 106 5.89 -0.90 -7.63
CA GLN A 106 6.43 -1.51 -8.85
C GLN A 106 5.83 -2.91 -9.09
N ARG A 107 5.66 -3.71 -8.03
CA ARG A 107 5.05 -5.04 -8.11
C ARG A 107 3.59 -4.99 -8.52
N ILE A 108 2.81 -4.08 -7.93
CA ILE A 108 1.39 -3.90 -8.24
C ILE A 108 1.20 -3.32 -9.64
N GLN A 109 2.01 -2.33 -10.02
CA GLN A 109 2.00 -1.75 -11.36
C GLN A 109 2.23 -2.82 -12.42
N LYS A 110 3.24 -3.69 -12.22
CA LYS A 110 3.49 -4.82 -13.10
C LYS A 110 2.28 -5.76 -13.22
N ILE A 111 1.61 -6.08 -12.11
CA ILE A 111 0.41 -6.93 -12.11
C ILE A 111 -0.73 -6.27 -12.91
N VAL A 112 -0.91 -4.97 -12.75
CA VAL A 112 -1.93 -4.19 -13.48
C VAL A 112 -1.61 -4.17 -14.98
N GLU A 113 -0.36 -3.90 -15.36
CA GLU A 113 0.10 -3.93 -16.75
C GLU A 113 -0.07 -5.32 -17.39
N ASP A 114 0.37 -6.37 -16.70
CA ASP A 114 0.27 -7.76 -17.17
C ASP A 114 -1.21 -8.19 -17.32
N SER A 115 -2.13 -7.61 -16.55
CA SER A 115 -3.59 -7.86 -16.64
C SER A 115 -4.30 -7.09 -17.75
N GLY A 116 -3.67 -6.06 -18.33
CA GLY A 116 -4.29 -5.19 -19.32
C GLY A 116 -5.43 -4.31 -18.80
N THR A 117 -5.50 -4.07 -17.48
CA THR A 117 -6.52 -3.20 -16.88
C THR A 117 -6.08 -1.74 -16.87
N ASP A 118 -7.04 -0.82 -16.95
CA ASP A 118 -6.79 0.65 -16.91
C ASP A 118 -6.83 1.18 -15.45
N LEU A 119 -6.34 0.38 -14.50
CA LEU A 119 -6.28 0.81 -13.10
C LEU A 119 -5.11 1.74 -12.88
N ARG A 120 -5.39 2.89 -12.25
CA ARG A 120 -4.37 3.84 -11.83
C ARG A 120 -3.86 3.46 -10.45
N VAL A 121 -2.54 3.29 -10.35
CA VAL A 121 -1.85 2.95 -9.10
C VAL A 121 -1.03 4.15 -8.66
N ALA A 122 -1.07 4.47 -7.37
CA ALA A 122 -0.22 5.48 -6.75
C ALA A 122 0.22 4.95 -5.37
N TRP A 123 1.39 5.39 -4.91
CA TRP A 123 1.88 5.09 -3.57
C TRP A 123 2.18 6.37 -2.81
N ILE A 124 2.15 6.26 -1.49
CA ILE A 124 2.53 7.32 -0.56
C ILE A 124 3.59 6.71 0.34
N GLU A 125 4.72 7.39 0.43
CA GLU A 125 5.83 7.02 1.29
C GLU A 125 5.97 8.05 2.43
N GLY A 126 6.44 7.60 3.59
CA GLY A 126 6.74 8.45 4.73
C GLY A 126 8.21 8.87 4.80
N ASP A 127 8.57 9.65 5.80
CA ASP A 127 9.96 10.03 6.03
C ASP A 127 10.80 8.79 6.45
N GLU A 128 11.96 8.61 5.84
CA GLU A 128 12.98 7.67 6.31
C GLU A 128 13.88 8.36 7.33
N VAL A 129 13.95 7.82 8.55
CA VAL A 129 14.64 8.46 9.68
C VAL A 129 15.72 7.56 10.29
N LEU A 130 15.98 6.39 9.71
CA LEU A 130 16.96 5.45 10.24
C LEU A 130 18.34 6.08 10.42
N ASP A 131 18.84 6.80 9.40
CA ASP A 131 20.15 7.47 9.46
C ASP A 131 20.18 8.52 10.57
N ALA A 132 19.11 9.31 10.69
CA ALA A 132 19.01 10.31 11.75
C ALA A 132 19.07 9.63 13.14
N VAL A 133 18.32 8.55 13.35
CA VAL A 133 18.27 7.82 14.63
C VAL A 133 19.62 7.15 14.96
N GLN A 134 20.41 6.76 13.97
CA GLN A 134 21.74 6.20 14.17
C GLN A 134 22.82 7.25 14.49
N GLU A 135 22.53 8.55 14.32
CA GLU A 135 23.49 9.60 14.69
C GLU A 135 23.71 9.64 16.22
N PRO A 136 24.98 9.56 16.70
CA PRO A 136 25.32 9.56 18.14
C PRO A 136 24.91 10.84 18.90
N SER A 137 24.54 11.90 18.17
CA SER A 137 24.23 13.24 18.65
C SER A 137 22.78 13.43 19.07
N ILE A 138 21.88 12.45 18.81
CA ILE A 138 20.46 12.58 19.15
C ILE A 138 20.24 12.48 20.67
N ARG A 139 19.82 13.61 21.26
CA ARG A 139 19.27 13.66 22.63
C ARG A 139 17.94 12.91 22.69
N PRO A 140 17.55 12.31 23.84
CA PRO A 140 16.34 11.49 23.95
C PRO A 140 15.11 12.16 23.32
N LEU A 141 14.46 11.42 22.42
CA LEU A 141 13.45 11.82 21.43
C LEU A 141 12.21 12.53 22.03
N HIS A 142 12.35 13.78 22.45
CA HIS A 142 11.23 14.57 22.97
C HIS A 142 10.53 15.44 21.92
N ASN A 143 11.08 15.60 20.70
CA ASN A 143 10.56 16.56 19.70
C ASN A 143 10.74 16.10 18.24
N ILE A 144 10.15 14.98 17.83
CA ILE A 144 10.02 14.70 16.39
C ILE A 144 8.86 15.55 15.84
N LYS A 145 9.17 16.57 15.04
CA LYS A 145 8.18 17.22 14.18
C LYS A 145 8.02 16.35 12.94
N CYS A 146 6.84 15.76 12.77
CA CYS A 146 6.45 15.03 11.56
C CYS A 146 6.53 15.99 10.36
N PHE A 147 7.45 15.74 9.43
CA PHE A 147 7.46 16.40 8.13
C PHE A 147 6.60 15.57 7.17
N ARG A 148 5.85 16.26 6.31
CA ARG A 148 5.01 15.62 5.28
C ARG A 148 5.70 15.83 3.95
N GLN A 149 6.32 14.79 3.40
CA GLN A 149 6.58 14.75 1.97
C GLN A 149 5.61 13.78 1.31
N ALA A 150 4.58 14.33 0.67
CA ALA A 150 3.88 13.63 -0.40
C ALA A 150 4.52 14.09 -1.71
N LYS A 151 4.93 13.18 -2.60
CA LYS A 151 5.15 13.48 -4.02
C LYS A 151 3.83 13.25 -4.75
N PRO A 152 3.05 14.29 -5.09
CA PRO A 152 1.73 14.13 -5.69
C PRO A 152 1.83 14.45 -7.18
N GLU A 153 2.61 13.70 -7.96
CA GLU A 153 2.69 13.96 -9.41
C GLU A 153 1.56 13.30 -10.20
N ALA A 154 0.86 12.31 -9.63
CA ALA A 154 -0.24 11.61 -10.31
C ALA A 154 -1.66 12.07 -9.91
N LEU A 155 -1.81 12.92 -8.88
CA LEU A 155 -3.13 13.28 -8.32
C LEU A 155 -3.75 14.56 -8.89
N LEU A 156 -2.97 15.43 -9.56
CA LEU A 156 -3.41 16.78 -9.93
C LEU A 156 -4.03 16.90 -11.34
N ASN A 157 -4.04 15.83 -12.14
CA ASN A 157 -4.65 15.82 -13.48
C ASN A 157 -5.90 14.94 -13.52
N ALA A 158 -6.82 15.17 -12.58
CA ALA A 158 -8.13 14.51 -12.55
C ALA A 158 -9.19 15.44 -13.15
N ASP A 159 -9.41 15.31 -14.46
CA ASP A 159 -10.70 15.63 -15.11
C ASP A 159 -11.60 14.39 -15.13
#